data_AF-A0A7X4FGR5-F1
#
_entry.id   AF-A0A7X4FGR5-F1
#
_cell.length_a   1.000
_cell.length_b   1.000
_cell.length_c   1.000
_cell.angle_alpha   90.00
_cell.angle_beta   90.00
_cell.angle_gamma   90.00
#
_symmetry.space_group_name_H-M   'P 1'
#
loop_
_entity.id
_entity.type
_entity.pdbx_description
1 polymer ?
#
loop_
_entity_poly.entity_id
_entity_poly.type
_entity_poly.pdbx_seq_one_letter_code
_entity_poly.pdbx_strand_id
1 'polypeptide(L)'
;MNTYNPYKDFTDRLKLLSSKHPDLITTTLSNIFTMRLIGNKTHGDLAEIAIAEFINQYMYDFQSIHVGKDLYRAKSKEEDIKIINEITKDEFPVSLKAYGDGPLQLSTDKNFRMFPRLEQEGIEVKERVAIQKILQDPAFVEFRNINVLPLIYDEKNQRCNILVFDYNRAISETARITREEGTRGRKHPVYRFYDIFENYICEVRYGDATANALQRGLWTHTKNGLKYFDSITGGWIDYSHNQFLVKLFSHALVSSEDGHISALEKVQEDIAQLKQRSGVRI
;
A
#
# COMPACT_ATOMS: atom_id res chain seq x y z
N MET A 1 16.60 -3.45 21.83
CA MET A 1 16.24 -4.78 21.30
C MET A 1 15.48 -4.55 20.02
N ASN A 2 15.97 -5.04 18.87
CA ASN A 2 15.27 -4.87 17.60
C ASN A 2 14.09 -5.85 17.61
N THR A 3 12.89 -5.35 17.88
CA THR A 3 11.67 -6.17 17.84
C THR A 3 11.43 -6.59 16.40
N TYR A 4 11.55 -7.88 16.14
CA TYR A 4 11.26 -8.47 14.83
C TYR A 4 9.86 -8.06 14.36
N ASN A 5 9.78 -7.57 13.12
CA ASN A 5 8.55 -7.13 12.47
C ASN A 5 8.38 -7.95 11.18
N PRO A 6 7.42 -8.91 11.14
CA PRO A 6 7.18 -9.77 9.98
C PRO A 6 6.94 -9.01 8.67
N TYR A 7 6.24 -7.87 8.74
CA TYR A 7 5.95 -7.06 7.57
C TYR A 7 7.21 -6.36 7.04
N LYS A 8 8.09 -5.91 7.94
CA LYS A 8 9.37 -5.30 7.53
C LYS A 8 10.28 -6.34 6.88
N ASP A 9 10.39 -7.54 7.46
CA ASP A 9 11.13 -8.65 6.85
C ASP A 9 10.59 -8.97 5.44
N PHE A 10 9.28 -9.10 5.30
CA PHE A 10 8.63 -9.30 3.99
C PHE A 10 8.97 -8.20 2.98
N THR A 11 8.83 -6.92 3.36
CA THR A 11 9.12 -5.81 2.43
C THR A 11 10.60 -5.73 2.05
N ASP A 12 11.52 -6.07 2.96
CA ASP A 12 12.95 -6.14 2.68
C ASP A 12 13.28 -7.32 1.73
N ARG A 13 12.61 -8.47 1.89
CA ARG A 13 12.72 -9.62 0.98
C ARG A 13 12.14 -9.34 -0.40
N LEU A 14 10.98 -8.68 -0.46
CA LEU A 14 10.35 -8.24 -1.72
C LEU A 14 11.24 -7.23 -2.45
N LYS A 15 11.87 -6.30 -1.71
CA LYS A 15 12.82 -5.34 -2.26
C LYS A 15 14.06 -6.04 -2.82
N LEU A 16 14.59 -7.02 -2.09
CA LEU A 16 15.71 -7.82 -2.56
C LEU A 16 15.37 -8.58 -3.85
N LEU A 17 14.21 -9.26 -3.89
CA LEU A 17 13.73 -9.95 -5.09
C LEU A 17 13.60 -8.98 -6.27
N SER A 18 12.95 -7.84 -6.05
CA SER A 18 12.75 -6.80 -7.07
C SER A 18 14.08 -6.26 -7.60
N SER A 19 15.10 -6.12 -6.75
CA SER A 19 16.43 -5.67 -7.18
C SER A 19 17.20 -6.73 -7.98
N LYS A 20 17.01 -8.01 -7.69
CA LYS A 20 17.69 -9.12 -8.37
C LYS A 20 17.01 -9.48 -9.69
N HIS A 21 15.69 -9.37 -9.75
CA HIS A 21 14.86 -9.78 -10.89
C HIS A 21 13.87 -8.66 -11.27
N PRO A 22 14.36 -7.49 -11.71
CA PRO A 22 13.53 -6.31 -11.97
C PRO A 22 12.46 -6.55 -13.03
N ASP A 23 12.71 -7.42 -14.01
CA ASP A 23 11.76 -7.71 -15.08
C ASP A 23 10.48 -8.39 -14.58
N LEU A 24 10.57 -9.22 -13.53
CA LEU A 24 9.41 -9.91 -12.97
C LEU A 24 8.43 -8.92 -12.35
N ILE A 25 8.93 -8.05 -11.45
CA ILE A 25 8.08 -7.05 -10.80
C ILE A 25 7.58 -6.00 -11.79
N THR A 26 8.42 -5.61 -12.77
CA THR A 26 8.03 -4.65 -13.82
C THR A 26 6.91 -5.19 -14.70
N THR A 27 7.01 -6.46 -15.09
CA THR A 27 5.97 -7.14 -15.88
C THR A 27 4.65 -7.21 -15.10
N THR A 28 4.70 -7.62 -13.82
CA THR A 28 3.51 -7.70 -12.96
C THR A 28 2.87 -6.33 -12.75
N LEU A 29 3.64 -5.30 -12.40
CA LEU A 29 3.10 -3.95 -12.20
C LEU A 29 2.57 -3.35 -13.51
N SER A 30 3.23 -3.59 -14.64
CA SER A 30 2.73 -3.20 -15.97
C SER A 30 1.36 -3.82 -16.26
N ASN A 31 1.19 -5.11 -15.98
CA ASN A 31 -0.08 -5.80 -16.14
C ASN A 31 -1.16 -5.24 -15.19
N ILE A 32 -0.83 -4.99 -13.93
CA ILE A 32 -1.75 -4.37 -12.96
C ILE A 32 -2.21 -2.99 -13.46
N PHE A 33 -1.30 -2.11 -13.86
CA PHE A 33 -1.67 -0.76 -14.30
C PHE A 33 -2.32 -0.72 -15.68
N THR A 34 -2.08 -1.73 -16.53
CA THR A 34 -2.85 -1.93 -17.77
C THR A 34 -4.35 -2.08 -17.48
N MET A 35 -4.73 -2.67 -16.34
CA MET A 35 -6.14 -2.87 -16.00
C MET A 35 -6.91 -1.57 -15.75
N ARG A 36 -6.22 -0.43 -15.60
CA ARG A 36 -6.87 0.89 -15.58
C ARG A 36 -7.57 1.21 -16.89
N LEU A 37 -7.13 0.63 -18.01
CA LEU A 37 -7.81 0.74 -19.30
C LEU A 37 -9.20 0.09 -19.29
N ILE A 38 -9.42 -0.90 -18.41
CA ILE A 38 -10.73 -1.53 -18.19
C ILE A 38 -11.55 -0.70 -17.21
N GLY A 39 -10.93 -0.23 -16.11
CA GLY A 39 -11.60 0.65 -15.16
C GLY A 39 -10.76 1.06 -13.95
N ASN A 40 -11.06 2.26 -13.45
CA ASN A 40 -10.36 2.86 -12.30
C ASN A 40 -10.64 2.16 -10.96
N LYS A 41 -11.67 1.33 -10.81
CA LYS A 41 -11.84 0.53 -9.58
C LYS A 41 -11.21 -0.85 -9.73
N THR A 42 -11.35 -1.43 -10.92
CA THR A 42 -10.90 -2.78 -11.29
C THR A 42 -9.41 -2.99 -11.08
N HIS A 43 -8.55 -2.00 -11.35
CA HIS A 43 -7.11 -2.16 -11.15
C HIS A 43 -6.70 -2.35 -9.68
N GLY A 44 -7.47 -1.81 -8.73
CA GLY A 44 -7.24 -2.02 -7.30
C GLY A 44 -7.54 -3.46 -6.91
N ASP A 45 -8.75 -3.94 -7.22
CA ASP A 45 -9.15 -5.32 -6.92
C ASP A 45 -8.22 -6.34 -7.64
N LEU A 46 -7.80 -6.07 -8.88
CA LEU A 46 -6.87 -6.93 -9.61
C LEU A 46 -5.43 -6.86 -9.09
N ALA A 47 -5.01 -5.73 -8.51
CA ALA A 47 -3.71 -5.64 -7.84
C ALA A 47 -3.65 -6.60 -6.64
N GLU A 48 -4.75 -6.77 -5.91
CA GLU A 48 -4.83 -7.71 -4.79
C GLU A 48 -4.56 -9.16 -5.22
N ILE A 49 -5.19 -9.58 -6.31
CA ILE A 49 -5.01 -10.91 -6.89
C ILE A 49 -3.59 -11.06 -7.44
N ALA A 50 -3.12 -10.09 -8.22
CA ALA A 50 -1.83 -10.18 -8.89
C ALA A 50 -0.64 -10.15 -7.92
N ILE A 51 -0.70 -9.33 -6.86
CA ILE A 51 0.37 -9.29 -5.84
C ILE A 51 0.35 -10.56 -4.98
N ALA A 52 -0.83 -11.07 -4.60
CA ALA A 52 -0.89 -12.35 -3.89
C ALA A 52 -0.27 -13.47 -4.70
N GLU A 53 -0.60 -13.54 -5.99
CA GLU A 53 -0.04 -14.56 -6.88
C GLU A 53 1.45 -14.33 -7.14
N PHE A 54 1.92 -13.09 -7.28
CA PHE A 54 3.34 -12.78 -7.41
C PHE A 54 4.15 -13.33 -6.22
N ILE A 55 3.64 -13.15 -4.99
CA ILE A 55 4.28 -13.70 -3.79
C ILE A 55 4.37 -15.23 -3.89
N ASN A 56 3.25 -15.90 -4.16
CA ASN A 56 3.19 -17.37 -4.28
C ASN A 56 4.11 -17.91 -5.38
N GLN A 57 4.27 -17.17 -6.47
CA GLN A 57 5.08 -17.60 -7.60
C GLN A 57 6.58 -17.35 -7.38
N TYR A 58 6.97 -16.25 -6.75
CA TYR A 58 8.35 -15.76 -6.80
C TYR A 58 9.03 -15.59 -5.43
N MET A 59 8.32 -15.74 -4.31
CA MET A 59 8.89 -15.64 -2.95
C MET A 59 8.77 -16.97 -2.22
N TYR A 60 9.79 -17.82 -2.30
CA TYR A 60 9.76 -19.20 -1.75
C TYR A 60 9.53 -19.27 -0.22
N ASP A 61 9.86 -18.20 0.50
CA ASP A 61 9.75 -18.07 1.94
C ASP A 61 8.41 -17.45 2.39
N PHE A 62 7.53 -17.09 1.45
CA PHE A 62 6.23 -16.51 1.74
C PHE A 62 5.11 -17.13 0.91
N GLN A 63 3.98 -17.32 1.55
CA GLN A 63 2.70 -17.58 0.89
C GLN A 63 1.80 -16.35 1.06
N SER A 64 0.94 -16.10 0.08
CA SER A 64 -0.10 -15.07 0.16
C SER A 64 -1.46 -15.61 -0.25
N ILE A 65 -2.47 -15.17 0.48
CA ILE A 65 -3.88 -15.51 0.25
C ILE A 65 -4.63 -14.21 -0.02
N HIS A 66 -5.33 -14.13 -1.15
CA HIS A 66 -6.30 -13.06 -1.39
C HIS A 66 -7.53 -13.31 -0.50
N VAL A 67 -7.85 -12.34 0.37
CA VAL A 67 -8.91 -12.53 1.37
C VAL A 67 -10.29 -12.23 0.78
N GLY A 68 -10.36 -11.38 -0.25
CA GLY A 68 -11.61 -11.00 -0.91
C GLY A 68 -12.65 -10.37 0.03
N LYS A 69 -13.88 -10.17 -0.48
CA LYS A 69 -15.02 -9.61 0.28
C LYS A 69 -15.92 -10.68 0.90
N ASP A 70 -15.94 -11.90 0.35
CA ASP A 70 -16.95 -12.91 0.71
C ASP A 70 -16.58 -13.77 1.93
N LEU A 71 -15.30 -13.90 2.29
CA LEU A 71 -14.87 -14.83 3.35
C LEU A 71 -14.99 -14.28 4.78
N TYR A 72 -15.18 -12.98 5.00
CA TYR A 72 -15.28 -12.43 6.36
C TYR A 72 -16.26 -11.25 6.45
N ARG A 73 -17.53 -11.54 6.77
CA ARG A 73 -18.54 -10.54 7.20
C ARG A 73 -18.23 -9.89 8.57
N ALA A 74 -17.09 -10.18 9.17
CA ALA A 74 -16.66 -9.71 10.48
C ALA A 74 -15.23 -9.13 10.49
N LYS A 75 -14.80 -8.43 9.43
CA LYS A 75 -13.46 -7.82 9.39
C LYS A 75 -13.31 -6.76 10.49
N SER A 76 -12.41 -7.01 11.44
CA SER A 76 -12.00 -6.01 12.45
C SER A 76 -10.97 -5.03 11.92
N LYS A 77 -10.22 -5.39 10.86
CA LYS A 77 -9.15 -4.59 10.23
C LYS A 77 -9.30 -4.51 8.70
N GLU A 78 -8.64 -3.53 8.09
CA GLU A 78 -8.55 -3.36 6.64
C GLU A 78 -7.48 -4.35 6.11
N GLU A 79 -7.92 -5.40 5.43
CA GLU A 79 -7.07 -6.51 4.99
C GLU A 79 -7.50 -6.98 3.60
N ASP A 80 -6.59 -6.90 2.65
CA ASP A 80 -6.84 -7.23 1.24
C ASP A 80 -6.19 -8.58 0.91
N ILE A 81 -4.97 -8.79 1.43
CA ILE A 81 -4.26 -10.07 1.39
C ILE A 81 -3.77 -10.45 2.79
N LYS A 82 -3.56 -11.75 3.01
CA LYS A 82 -2.85 -12.28 4.17
C LYS A 82 -1.55 -12.93 3.71
N ILE A 83 -0.44 -12.54 4.31
CA ILE A 83 0.87 -13.12 4.04
C ILE A 83 1.26 -14.03 5.19
N ILE A 84 1.85 -15.17 4.85
CA ILE A 84 2.34 -16.19 5.76
C ILE A 84 3.82 -16.38 5.46
N ASN A 85 4.68 -16.19 6.46
CA ASN A 85 6.09 -16.57 6.33
C ASN A 85 6.20 -18.09 6.52
N GLU A 86 6.69 -18.80 5.50
CA GLU A 86 6.74 -20.26 5.51
C GLU A 86 7.80 -20.82 6.47
N ILE A 87 8.76 -20.00 6.89
CA ILE A 87 9.84 -20.38 7.80
C ILE A 87 9.42 -20.15 9.25
N THR A 88 8.98 -18.93 9.58
CA THR A 88 8.63 -18.54 10.96
C THR A 88 7.19 -18.86 11.33
N LYS A 89 6.33 -19.10 10.33
CA LYS A 89 4.87 -19.26 10.46
C LYS A 89 4.14 -18.02 10.96
N ASP A 90 4.77 -16.84 10.90
CA ASP A 90 4.08 -15.59 11.17
C ASP A 90 3.03 -15.33 10.09
N GLU A 91 1.83 -14.97 10.54
CA GLU A 91 0.75 -14.51 9.67
C GLU A 91 0.47 -13.04 9.94
N PHE A 92 0.35 -12.25 8.87
CA PHE A 92 -0.01 -10.85 9.01
C PHE A 92 -0.88 -10.38 7.83
N PRO A 93 -1.94 -9.60 8.11
CA PRO A 93 -2.74 -8.98 7.07
C PRO A 93 -1.97 -7.83 6.44
N VAL A 94 -2.22 -7.57 5.16
CA VAL A 94 -1.71 -6.41 4.42
C VAL A 94 -2.86 -5.76 3.67
N SER A 95 -2.97 -4.43 3.78
CA SER A 95 -3.82 -3.63 2.92
C SER A 95 -3.03 -3.17 1.69
N LEU A 96 -3.53 -3.50 0.51
CA LEU A 96 -2.99 -3.09 -0.77
C LEU A 96 -3.67 -1.80 -1.21
N LYS A 97 -2.86 -0.85 -1.69
CA LYS A 97 -3.35 0.48 -2.04
C LYS A 97 -2.83 0.91 -3.40
N ALA A 98 -3.63 0.76 -4.45
CA ALA A 98 -3.32 1.27 -5.77
C ALA A 98 -3.76 2.75 -5.91
N TYR A 99 -2.81 3.68 -5.91
CA TYR A 99 -3.08 5.13 -5.94
C TYR A 99 -2.21 5.87 -6.95
N GLY A 100 -2.75 6.95 -7.50
CA GLY A 100 -1.95 7.89 -8.28
C GLY A 100 -0.97 8.66 -7.38
N ASP A 101 0.15 9.11 -7.94
CA ASP A 101 1.16 9.90 -7.23
C ASP A 101 0.56 11.22 -6.67
N GLY A 102 0.44 11.30 -5.35
CA GLY A 102 -0.31 12.34 -4.66
C GLY A 102 -0.71 11.96 -3.23
N PRO A 103 -1.89 12.42 -2.77
CA PRO A 103 -2.43 12.05 -1.46
C PRO A 103 -2.63 10.53 -1.31
N LEU A 104 -2.12 9.97 -0.21
CA LEU A 104 -2.26 8.56 0.12
C LEU A 104 -2.90 8.44 1.51
N GLN A 105 -3.97 7.67 1.61
CA GLN A 105 -4.52 7.30 2.91
C GLN A 105 -3.77 6.09 3.45
N LEU A 106 -3.16 6.26 4.61
CA LEU A 106 -2.45 5.21 5.32
C LEU A 106 -3.39 4.39 6.20
N SER A 107 -4.40 5.05 6.77
CA SER A 107 -5.41 4.37 7.57
C SER A 107 -6.76 5.06 7.57
N THR A 108 -7.81 4.26 7.80
CA THR A 108 -9.15 4.77 8.08
C THR A 108 -9.39 4.88 9.58
N ASP A 109 -9.69 6.08 10.08
CA ASP A 109 -10.08 6.28 11.49
C ASP A 109 -11.56 5.95 11.71
N LYS A 110 -11.86 4.65 11.74
CA LYS A 110 -13.24 4.12 11.85
C LYS A 110 -13.94 4.60 13.13
N ASN A 111 -13.19 4.72 14.22
CA ASN A 111 -13.71 5.04 15.55
C ASN A 111 -13.57 6.53 15.91
N PHE A 112 -13.12 7.37 14.97
CA PHE A 112 -12.96 8.82 15.14
C PHE A 112 -12.16 9.19 16.40
N ARG A 113 -10.95 8.63 16.52
CA ARG A 113 -10.09 8.80 17.71
C ARG A 113 -8.95 9.79 17.51
N MET A 114 -8.32 9.83 16.33
CA MET A 114 -7.09 10.62 16.13
C MET A 114 -7.36 12.12 16.12
N PHE A 115 -8.38 12.56 15.38
CA PHE A 115 -8.64 13.98 15.25
C PHE A 115 -9.11 14.62 16.57
N PRO A 116 -10.11 14.05 17.30
CA PRO A 116 -10.51 14.61 18.59
C PRO A 116 -9.40 14.60 19.63
N ARG A 117 -8.50 13.62 19.56
CA ARG A 117 -7.32 13.59 20.42
C ARG A 117 -6.42 14.80 20.16
N LEU A 118 -6.18 15.14 18.89
CA LEU A 118 -5.37 16.30 18.50
C LEU A 118 -6.04 17.64 18.81
N GLU A 119 -7.37 17.72 18.77
CA GLU A 119 -8.12 18.92 19.19
C GLU A 119 -7.88 19.35 20.63
N GLN A 120 -7.47 18.43 21.49
CA GLN A 120 -7.13 18.73 22.89
C GLN A 120 -5.80 19.49 23.03
N GLU A 121 -4.96 19.51 21.98
CA GLU A 121 -3.61 20.08 22.00
C GLU A 121 -3.56 21.51 21.45
N GLY A 122 -4.64 21.99 20.82
CA GLY A 122 -4.72 23.34 20.26
C GLY A 122 -4.15 23.46 18.84
N ILE A 123 -3.61 24.64 18.50
CA ILE A 123 -3.19 24.97 17.13
C ILE A 123 -1.80 24.42 16.81
N GLU A 124 -0.87 24.40 17.76
CA GLU A 124 0.52 24.04 17.51
C GLU A 124 1.13 23.31 18.70
N VAL A 125 1.84 22.21 18.41
CA VAL A 125 2.60 21.42 19.37
C VAL A 125 4.04 21.31 18.88
N LYS A 126 5.00 21.81 19.66
CA LYS A 126 6.44 21.76 19.38
C LYS A 126 7.26 21.07 20.46
N GLU A 127 6.68 20.88 21.66
CA GLU A 127 7.40 20.24 22.75
C GLU A 127 7.53 18.73 22.50
N ARG A 128 8.76 18.23 22.48
CA ARG A 128 9.06 16.82 22.19
C ARG A 128 8.32 15.85 23.12
N VAL A 129 8.20 16.18 24.40
CA VAL A 129 7.48 15.34 25.38
C VAL A 129 5.99 15.28 25.06
N ALA A 130 5.38 16.41 24.70
CA ALA A 130 3.97 16.46 24.29
C ALA A 130 3.72 15.67 23.00
N ILE A 131 4.58 15.84 21.98
CA ILE A 131 4.51 15.09 20.72
C ILE A 131 4.61 13.58 20.96
N GLN A 132 5.56 13.14 21.79
CA GLN A 132 5.70 11.74 22.13
C GLN A 132 4.46 11.19 22.84
N LYS A 133 3.89 11.96 23.77
CA LYS A 133 2.65 11.59 24.46
C LYS A 133 1.47 11.44 23.49
N ILE A 134 1.33 12.33 22.51
CA ILE A 134 0.30 12.23 21.45
C ILE A 134 0.51 10.96 20.62
N LEU A 135 1.74 10.74 20.12
CA LEU A 135 2.03 9.61 19.24
C LEU A 135 1.99 8.25 19.94
N GLN A 136 2.12 8.22 21.28
CA GLN A 136 1.97 7.03 22.11
C GLN A 136 0.51 6.80 22.57
N ASP A 137 -0.39 7.74 22.31
CA ASP A 137 -1.80 7.59 22.62
C ASP A 137 -2.40 6.39 21.86
N PRO A 138 -3.31 5.60 22.47
CA PRO A 138 -3.98 4.50 21.80
C PRO A 138 -4.64 4.89 20.47
N ALA A 139 -5.07 6.15 20.32
CA ALA A 139 -5.59 6.69 19.08
C ALA A 139 -4.58 6.63 17.92
N PHE A 140 -3.27 6.60 18.17
CA PHE A 140 -2.22 6.52 17.15
C PHE A 140 -1.52 5.16 17.11
N VAL A 141 -1.43 4.46 18.24
CA VAL A 141 -0.72 3.17 18.33
C VAL A 141 -1.36 2.09 17.47
N GLU A 142 -2.69 2.03 17.41
CA GLU A 142 -3.42 1.02 16.61
C GLU A 142 -3.02 1.07 15.12
N PHE A 143 -2.71 2.26 14.61
CA PHE A 143 -2.39 2.49 13.20
C PHE A 143 -0.94 2.14 12.83
N ARG A 144 -0.03 2.08 13.80
CA ARG A 144 1.34 1.55 13.57
C ARG A 144 1.33 0.07 13.17
N ASN A 145 0.25 -0.63 13.50
CA ASN A 145 0.10 -2.06 13.26
C ASN A 145 -0.65 -2.37 11.96
N ILE A 146 -0.97 -1.37 11.14
CA ILE A 146 -1.55 -1.59 9.81
C ILE A 146 -0.41 -1.70 8.81
N ASN A 147 -0.30 -2.88 8.22
CA ASN A 147 0.63 -3.11 7.13
C ASN A 147 -0.02 -2.62 5.83
N VAL A 148 0.56 -1.59 5.22
CA VAL A 148 0.05 -1.00 3.98
C VAL A 148 1.11 -1.16 2.92
N LEU A 149 0.77 -1.78 1.78
CA LEU A 149 1.63 -1.92 0.60
C LEU A 149 1.07 -1.07 -0.56
N PRO A 150 1.47 0.21 -0.67
CA PRO A 150 1.00 1.08 -1.74
C PRO A 150 1.69 0.79 -3.07
N LEU A 151 0.88 0.59 -4.12
CA LEU A 151 1.30 0.58 -5.51
C LEU A 151 1.00 1.97 -6.10
N ILE A 152 2.04 2.79 -6.25
CA ILE A 152 1.92 4.18 -6.67
C ILE A 152 2.21 4.29 -8.15
N TYR A 153 1.34 4.96 -8.90
CA TYR A 153 1.53 5.21 -10.33
C TYR A 153 1.52 6.70 -10.67
N ASP A 154 2.40 7.09 -11.57
CA ASP A 154 2.43 8.40 -12.21
C ASP A 154 2.02 8.20 -13.67
N GLU A 155 0.72 8.31 -13.89
CA GLU A 155 0.08 8.06 -15.20
C GLU A 155 0.65 8.95 -16.30
N LYS A 156 0.94 10.22 -15.98
CA LYS A 156 1.44 11.18 -16.96
C LYS A 156 2.78 10.74 -17.55
N ASN A 157 3.62 10.12 -16.73
CA ASN A 157 4.96 9.67 -17.10
C ASN A 157 5.04 8.15 -17.30
N GLN A 158 3.91 7.43 -17.24
CA GLN A 158 3.81 5.98 -17.38
C GLN A 158 4.83 5.20 -16.53
N ARG A 159 4.94 5.59 -15.25
CA ARG A 159 5.85 4.95 -14.31
C ARG A 159 5.16 4.60 -13.00
N CYS A 160 5.70 3.63 -12.28
CA CYS A 160 5.14 3.19 -11.01
C CYS A 160 6.23 2.84 -9.99
N ASN A 161 5.83 2.69 -8.73
CA ASN A 161 6.71 2.37 -7.61
C ASN A 161 5.90 1.73 -6.48
N ILE A 162 6.52 0.83 -5.73
CA ILE A 162 5.96 0.37 -4.46
C ILE A 162 6.61 1.19 -3.35
N LEU A 163 5.84 2.10 -2.75
CA LEU A 163 6.31 3.06 -1.75
C LEU A 163 5.72 2.73 -0.37
N VAL A 164 6.51 2.08 0.49
CA VAL A 164 6.09 1.72 1.85
C VAL A 164 6.42 2.85 2.81
N PHE A 165 5.42 3.34 3.55
CA PHE A 165 5.61 4.43 4.51
C PHE A 165 6.29 3.93 5.79
N ASP A 166 7.37 4.60 6.19
CA ASP A 166 8.13 4.26 7.40
C ASP A 166 7.59 5.03 8.61
N TYR A 167 6.65 4.39 9.31
CA TYR A 167 6.05 4.94 10.52
C TYR A 167 7.05 5.22 11.62
N ASN A 168 8.07 4.37 11.78
CA ASN A 168 9.05 4.53 12.86
C ASN A 168 9.88 5.79 12.63
N ARG A 169 10.35 6.00 11.40
CA ARG A 169 11.05 7.22 10.99
C ARG A 169 10.15 8.44 11.17
N ALA A 170 8.93 8.40 10.64
CA ALA A 170 7.95 9.48 10.75
C ALA A 170 7.71 9.92 12.20
N ILE A 171 7.49 8.96 13.10
CA ILE A 171 7.29 9.23 14.54
C ILE A 171 8.56 9.79 15.18
N SER A 172 9.71 9.19 14.88
CA SER A 172 10.98 9.59 15.50
C SER A 172 11.42 10.99 15.09
N GLU A 173 11.10 11.40 13.87
CA GLU A 173 11.49 12.69 13.29
C GLU A 173 10.43 13.78 13.44
N THR A 174 9.21 13.46 13.88
CA THR A 174 8.18 14.48 14.14
C THR A 174 8.67 15.47 15.20
N ALA A 175 8.77 16.73 14.81
CA ALA A 175 9.22 17.84 15.64
C ALA A 175 8.14 18.90 15.85
N ARG A 176 7.14 18.96 14.97
CA ARG A 176 6.03 19.91 15.05
C ARG A 176 4.74 19.29 14.53
N ILE A 177 3.65 19.52 15.25
CA ILE A 177 2.28 19.20 14.83
C ILE A 177 1.50 20.51 14.78
N THR A 178 0.84 20.81 13.67
CA THR A 178 0.10 22.05 13.51
C THR A 178 -1.27 21.81 12.90
N ARG A 179 -2.29 22.41 13.51
CA ARG A 179 -3.63 22.51 12.97
C ARG A 179 -3.64 23.54 11.86
N GLU A 180 -4.05 23.11 10.68
CA GLU A 180 -4.20 23.98 9.52
C GLU A 180 -5.66 23.96 9.07
N GLU A 181 -6.20 25.16 8.91
CA GLU A 181 -7.54 25.33 8.37
C GLU A 181 -7.58 25.00 6.87
N GLY A 182 -8.73 24.54 6.42
CA GLY A 182 -8.93 24.19 5.02
C GLY A 182 -8.73 25.40 4.10
N THR A 183 -7.74 25.34 3.20
CA THR A 183 -7.56 26.30 2.10
C THR A 183 -7.90 25.65 0.75
N ARG A 184 -8.56 26.39 -0.15
CA ARG A 184 -8.84 26.03 -1.57
C ARG A 184 -9.22 24.55 -1.79
N GLY A 185 -10.52 24.24 -1.68
CA GLY A 185 -11.09 22.92 -2.03
C GLY A 185 -11.12 21.91 -0.89
N ARG A 186 -10.41 22.16 0.21
CA ARG A 186 -10.56 21.41 1.46
C ARG A 186 -11.37 22.24 2.45
N LYS A 187 -12.56 21.76 2.83
CA LYS A 187 -13.47 22.46 3.75
C LYS A 187 -13.08 22.29 5.23
N HIS A 188 -12.50 21.14 5.56
CA HIS A 188 -12.25 20.76 6.94
C HIS A 188 -10.77 20.91 7.34
N PRO A 189 -10.48 21.24 8.61
CA PRO A 189 -9.12 21.36 9.11
C PRO A 189 -8.37 20.03 9.06
N VAL A 190 -7.04 20.12 9.11
CA VAL A 190 -6.14 18.97 9.24
C VAL A 190 -5.09 19.27 10.29
N TYR A 191 -4.53 18.22 10.87
CA TYR A 191 -3.29 18.34 11.64
C TYR A 191 -2.13 17.80 10.82
N ARG A 192 -1.18 18.65 10.49
CA ARG A 192 0.03 18.28 9.75
C ARG A 192 1.20 18.07 10.67
N PHE A 193 2.01 17.10 10.32
CA PHE A 193 3.19 16.66 11.06
C PHE A 193 4.42 17.03 10.24
N TYR A 194 5.39 17.66 10.91
CA TYR A 194 6.59 18.20 10.30
C TYR A 194 7.84 17.73 11.05
N ASP A 195 8.95 17.60 10.32
CA ASP A 195 10.26 17.35 10.93
C ASP A 195 10.95 18.64 11.38
N ILE A 196 12.16 18.50 11.94
CA ILE A 196 12.94 19.64 12.45
C ILE A 196 13.32 20.66 11.36
N PHE A 197 13.24 20.26 10.08
CA PHE A 197 13.55 21.08 8.92
C PHE A 197 12.28 21.59 8.23
N GLU A 198 11.14 21.48 8.89
CA GLU A 198 9.83 21.90 8.38
C GLU A 198 9.34 21.12 7.15
N ASN A 199 9.90 19.93 6.89
CA ASN A 199 9.41 19.06 5.82
C ASN A 199 8.15 18.32 6.26
N TYR A 200 7.20 18.19 5.34
CA TYR A 200 5.96 17.45 5.54
C TYR A 200 6.22 15.94 5.75
N ILE A 201 5.57 15.37 6.76
CA ILE A 201 5.63 13.93 7.07
C ILE A 201 4.30 13.26 6.71
N CYS A 202 3.24 13.64 7.40
CA CYS A 202 1.89 13.10 7.29
C CYS A 202 0.85 14.11 7.79
N GLU A 203 -0.42 13.81 7.63
CA GLU A 203 -1.53 14.60 8.16
C GLU A 203 -2.68 13.72 8.69
N VAL A 204 -3.30 14.14 9.78
CA VAL A 204 -4.59 13.58 10.21
C VAL A 204 -5.70 14.46 9.64
N ARG A 205 -6.59 13.84 8.86
CA ARG A 205 -7.73 14.54 8.24
C ARG A 205 -8.97 14.42 9.10
N TYR A 206 -9.69 15.54 9.21
CA TYR A 206 -10.95 15.61 9.93
C TYR A 206 -12.01 14.73 9.28
N GLY A 207 -12.90 14.24 10.12
CA GLY A 207 -14.26 14.06 9.68
C GLY A 207 -15.23 14.03 10.83
N ASP A 208 -16.00 15.10 10.96
CA ASP A 208 -17.27 15.05 11.67
C ASP A 208 -18.19 13.96 11.08
N ALA A 209 -19.37 13.80 11.69
CA ALA A 209 -20.41 12.89 11.21
C ALA A 209 -20.89 13.19 9.77
N THR A 210 -20.54 14.34 9.19
CA THR A 210 -20.93 14.75 7.83
C THR A 210 -19.84 14.48 6.78
N ALA A 211 -18.59 14.32 7.20
CA ALA A 211 -17.48 13.97 6.31
C ALA A 211 -17.55 12.49 5.90
N ASN A 212 -17.17 12.20 4.65
CA ASN A 212 -17.11 10.82 4.15
C ASN A 212 -16.20 9.99 5.06
N ALA A 213 -16.74 8.89 5.60
CA ALA A 213 -16.03 8.02 6.51
C ALA A 213 -14.72 7.47 5.97
N LEU A 214 -14.65 7.29 4.66
CA LEU A 214 -13.46 6.82 3.95
C LEU A 214 -12.38 7.89 3.80
N GLN A 215 -12.67 9.16 4.11
CA GLN A 215 -11.68 10.24 4.01
C GLN A 215 -11.01 10.56 5.35
N ARG A 216 -11.45 9.90 6.43
CA ARG A 216 -10.98 10.12 7.80
C ARG A 216 -9.76 9.27 8.10
N GLY A 217 -8.81 9.86 8.81
CA GLY A 217 -7.71 9.12 9.41
C GLY A 217 -6.34 9.67 9.04
N LEU A 218 -5.35 8.78 8.99
CA LEU A 218 -3.98 9.16 8.74
C LEU A 218 -3.72 9.15 7.24
N TRP A 219 -3.19 10.26 6.76
CA TRP A 219 -2.83 10.49 5.38
C TRP A 219 -1.38 10.90 5.28
N THR A 220 -0.80 10.67 4.11
CA THR A 220 0.46 11.29 3.71
C THR A 220 0.34 11.72 2.23
N HIS A 221 1.46 12.09 1.62
CA HIS A 221 1.51 12.54 0.24
C HIS A 221 2.81 12.09 -0.39
N THR A 222 2.77 11.26 -1.42
CA THR A 222 3.96 10.65 -2.03
C THR A 222 4.91 11.67 -2.64
N LYS A 223 4.41 12.84 -3.07
CA LYS A 223 5.26 13.96 -3.55
C LYS A 223 5.92 14.78 -2.43
N ASN A 224 5.21 15.04 -1.33
CA ASN A 224 5.65 16.00 -0.32
C ASN A 224 6.34 15.33 0.87
N GLY A 225 5.98 14.07 1.13
CA GLY A 225 6.53 13.24 2.21
C GLY A 225 7.42 12.12 1.72
N LEU A 226 7.96 12.19 0.48
CA LEU A 226 8.74 11.12 -0.15
C LEU A 226 9.90 10.62 0.73
N LYS A 227 10.51 11.50 1.53
CA LYS A 227 11.59 11.21 2.50
C LYS A 227 11.20 10.10 3.51
N TYR A 228 9.91 9.93 3.77
CA TYR A 228 9.37 8.96 4.73
C TYR A 228 8.88 7.66 4.08
N PHE A 229 9.24 7.45 2.81
CA PHE A 229 8.94 6.20 2.11
C PHE A 229 10.22 5.42 1.81
N ASP A 230 10.09 4.10 1.91
CA ASP A 230 11.02 3.15 1.32
C ASP A 230 10.48 2.70 -0.04
N SER A 231 11.28 2.89 -1.10
CA SER A 231 10.97 2.29 -2.39
C SER A 231 11.41 0.82 -2.39
N ILE A 232 10.44 -0.06 -2.63
CA ILE A 232 10.63 -1.51 -2.74
C ILE A 232 11.08 -1.89 -4.15
N THR A 233 10.67 -1.13 -5.17
CA THR A 233 11.12 -1.33 -6.57
C THR A 233 12.48 -0.69 -6.87
N GLY A 234 13.12 -0.02 -5.90
CA GLY A 234 14.41 0.64 -6.09
C GLY A 234 14.35 1.97 -6.85
N GLY A 235 13.15 2.53 -6.99
CA GLY A 235 12.89 3.75 -7.75
C GLY A 235 11.61 3.65 -8.57
N TRP A 236 11.36 4.67 -9.38
CA TRP A 236 10.31 4.62 -10.40
C TRP A 236 10.71 3.67 -11.51
N ILE A 237 9.81 2.76 -11.87
CA ILE A 237 9.95 1.86 -13.03
C ILE A 237 8.97 2.29 -14.11
N ASP A 238 9.41 2.33 -15.35
CA ASP A 238 8.53 2.59 -16.48
C ASP A 238 7.66 1.35 -16.74
N TYR A 239 6.40 1.57 -17.09
CA TYR A 239 5.47 0.51 -17.44
C TYR A 239 4.83 0.76 -18.80
N SER A 240 4.44 -0.32 -19.47
CA SER A 240 3.74 -0.27 -20.75
C SER A 240 2.37 -0.94 -20.65
N HIS A 241 1.43 -0.49 -21.49
CA HIS A 241 0.12 -1.14 -21.55
C HIS A 241 0.16 -2.44 -22.33
N ASN A 242 -0.29 -3.52 -21.70
CA ASN A 242 -0.47 -4.82 -22.34
C ASN A 242 -1.88 -4.97 -22.93
N GLN A 243 -2.09 -4.49 -24.16
CA GLN A 243 -3.40 -4.57 -24.82
C GLN A 243 -3.87 -6.01 -25.07
N PHE A 244 -2.95 -6.98 -25.14
CA PHE A 244 -3.31 -8.39 -25.28
C PHE A 244 -3.91 -8.94 -23.98
N LEU A 245 -3.43 -8.49 -22.82
CA LEU A 245 -4.04 -8.85 -21.54
C LEU A 245 -5.48 -8.34 -21.45
N VAL A 246 -5.75 -7.10 -21.91
CA VAL A 246 -7.12 -6.56 -21.98
C VAL A 246 -8.01 -7.44 -22.88
N LYS A 247 -7.49 -7.86 -24.04
CA LYS A 247 -8.21 -8.78 -24.94
C LYS A 247 -8.45 -10.14 -24.30
N LEU A 248 -7.45 -10.70 -23.61
CA LEU A 248 -7.57 -11.98 -22.91
C LEU A 248 -8.69 -11.92 -21.86
N PHE A 249 -8.73 -10.87 -21.04
CA PHE A 249 -9.83 -10.64 -20.09
C PHE A 249 -11.18 -10.53 -20.81
N SER A 250 -11.27 -9.75 -21.89
CA SER A 250 -12.53 -9.58 -22.62
C SER A 250 -13.06 -10.88 -23.21
N HIS A 251 -12.18 -11.76 -23.70
CA HIS A 251 -12.56 -13.05 -24.26
C HIS A 251 -12.88 -14.06 -23.15
N ALA A 252 -12.11 -14.05 -22.04
CA ALA A 252 -12.37 -14.90 -20.89
C ALA A 252 -13.78 -14.65 -20.32
N LEU A 253 -14.26 -13.41 -20.29
CA LEU A 253 -15.60 -13.09 -19.78
C LEU A 253 -16.77 -13.68 -20.61
N VAL A 254 -16.51 -14.17 -21.82
CA VAL A 254 -17.53 -14.75 -22.72
C VAL A 254 -17.21 -16.18 -23.17
N SER A 255 -16.17 -16.81 -22.61
CA SER A 255 -15.77 -18.19 -22.92
C SER A 255 -16.29 -19.21 -21.90
N SER A 256 -16.22 -20.49 -22.25
CA SER A 256 -16.53 -21.61 -21.35
C SER A 256 -15.40 -21.86 -20.35
N GLU A 257 -15.72 -22.62 -19.30
CA GLU A 257 -14.76 -23.14 -18.31
C GLU A 257 -13.62 -23.93 -18.97
N ASP A 258 -13.93 -24.81 -19.94
CA ASP A 258 -12.91 -25.55 -20.71
C ASP A 258 -11.89 -24.61 -21.40
N GLY A 259 -12.40 -23.48 -21.92
CA GLY A 259 -11.56 -22.44 -22.52
C GLY A 259 -10.67 -21.76 -21.48
N HIS A 260 -11.18 -21.51 -20.28
CA HIS A 260 -10.40 -20.95 -19.17
C HIS A 260 -9.31 -21.90 -18.69
N ILE A 261 -9.61 -23.19 -18.53
CA ILE A 261 -8.64 -24.22 -18.13
C ILE A 261 -7.50 -24.27 -19.14
N SER A 262 -7.83 -24.36 -20.43
CA SER A 262 -6.83 -24.39 -21.51
C SER A 262 -5.96 -23.12 -21.54
N ALA A 263 -6.55 -21.95 -21.30
CA ALA A 263 -5.82 -20.70 -21.23
C ALA A 263 -4.90 -20.64 -19.98
N LEU A 264 -5.38 -21.13 -18.84
CA LEU A 264 -4.64 -21.17 -17.60
C LEU A 264 -3.38 -22.04 -17.72
N GLU A 265 -3.48 -23.22 -18.33
CA GLU A 265 -2.34 -24.10 -18.57
C GLU A 265 -1.23 -23.36 -19.36
N LYS A 266 -1.61 -22.62 -20.41
CA LYS A 266 -0.66 -21.85 -21.22
C LYS A 266 -0.01 -20.71 -20.45
N VAL A 267 -0.75 -20.03 -19.58
CA VAL A 267 -0.21 -18.98 -18.72
C VAL A 267 0.74 -19.58 -17.67
N GLN A 268 0.42 -20.74 -17.10
CA GLN A 268 1.29 -21.44 -16.15
C GLN A 268 2.60 -21.90 -16.81
N GLU A 269 2.54 -22.42 -18.03
CA GLU A 269 3.72 -22.74 -18.84
C GLU A 269 4.62 -21.52 -19.05
N ASP A 270 4.03 -20.36 -19.40
CA ASP A 270 4.78 -19.10 -19.59
C ASP A 270 5.43 -18.61 -18.28
N ILE A 271 4.70 -18.65 -17.16
CA ILE A 271 5.25 -18.30 -15.83
C ILE A 271 6.45 -19.20 -15.49
N ALA A 272 6.36 -20.51 -15.74
CA ALA A 272 7.47 -21.42 -15.51
C ALA A 272 8.70 -21.06 -16.38
N GLN A 273 8.49 -20.66 -17.64
CA GLN A 273 9.57 -20.18 -18.50
C GLN A 273 10.17 -18.86 -18.00
N LEU A 274 9.35 -17.92 -17.52
CA LEU A 274 9.81 -16.65 -16.95
C LEU A 274 10.68 -16.87 -15.71
N LYS A 275 10.30 -17.79 -14.82
CA LYS A 275 11.13 -18.18 -13.66
C LYS A 275 12.50 -18.70 -14.08
N GLN A 276 12.52 -19.63 -15.05
CA GLN A 276 13.76 -20.21 -15.57
C GLN A 276 14.68 -19.14 -16.17
N ARG A 277 14.13 -18.25 -17.02
CA ARG A 277 14.89 -17.15 -17.65
C ARG A 277 15.44 -16.17 -16.62
N SER A 278 14.66 -15.88 -15.58
CA SER A 278 15.05 -14.95 -14.52
C SER A 278 16.04 -15.57 -13.52
N GLY A 279 16.28 -16.89 -13.59
CA GLY A 279 17.15 -17.59 -12.64
C GLY A 279 16.53 -17.80 -11.26
N VAL A 280 15.21 -17.60 -11.13
CA VAL A 280 14.45 -17.96 -9.93
C VAL A 280 14.23 -19.47 -9.97
N ARG A 281 15.05 -20.22 -9.24
CA ARG A 281 14.91 -21.68 -9.13
C ARG A 281 13.86 -22.01 -8.07
N ILE A 282 12.96 -22.93 -8.44
CA ILE A 282 11.96 -23.54 -7.56
C ILE A 282 12.66 -24.47 -6.57
#